data_AF-A0A1S1K0L4-F1
#
_entry.id   AF-A0A1S1K0L4-F1
#
_cell.length_a   1.000
_cell.length_b   1.000
_cell.length_c   1.000
_cell.angle_alpha   90.00
_cell.angle_beta   90.00
_cell.angle_gamma   90.00
#
_symmetry.space_group_name_H-M   'P 1'
#
loop_
_entity.id
_entity.type
_entity.pdbx_description
1 polymer ?
#
loop_
_entity_poly.entity_id
_entity_poly.type
_entity_poly.pdbx_seq_one_letter_code
_entity_poly.pdbx_strand_id
1 'polypeptide(L)'
;MSNDWPIPEDLSADGRKAAETIRDFFTEKNITNHGGGGKFYSPQQWLDRGELYGLSSLLIITHDGGDHAGAFNLDYEQYELHDQLQTRLRPLGVFVEGCTGWYCAIHPI
;
A
#
# COMPACT_ATOMS: atom_id res chain seq x y z
N MET A 1 19.52 -0.73 4.21
CA MET A 1 18.67 0.02 5.15
C MET A 1 17.26 -0.49 4.94
N SER A 2 16.61 -1.05 5.96
CA SER A 2 15.25 -1.56 5.80
C SER A 2 14.30 -0.39 5.72
N ASN A 3 13.48 -0.33 4.67
CA ASN A 3 12.32 0.54 4.67
C ASN A 3 11.38 0.09 5.79
N ASP A 4 11.22 0.93 6.80
CA ASP A 4 10.45 0.61 8.00
C ASP A 4 8.95 0.71 7.70
N TRP A 5 8.45 -0.26 6.96
CA TRP A 5 7.03 -0.50 6.72
C TRP A 5 6.61 -1.71 7.56
N PRO A 6 6.16 -1.50 8.81
CA PRO A 6 5.74 -2.59 9.67
C PRO A 6 4.52 -3.27 9.04
N ILE A 7 4.60 -4.60 8.87
CA ILE A 7 3.50 -5.40 8.34
C ILE A 7 2.63 -5.86 9.51
N PRO A 8 1.33 -5.50 9.56
CA PRO A 8 0.44 -5.92 10.63
C PRO A 8 0.41 -7.44 10.80
N GLU A 9 0.43 -7.90 12.05
CA GLU A 9 0.44 -9.33 12.38
C GLU A 9 -0.89 -10.02 12.02
N ASP A 10 -1.98 -9.28 12.09
CA ASP A 10 -3.36 -9.70 11.89
C ASP A 10 -3.84 -9.66 10.43
N LEU A 11 -2.94 -9.40 9.47
CA LEU A 11 -3.27 -9.55 8.05
C LEU A 11 -3.60 -11.01 7.70
N SER A 12 -4.52 -11.18 6.74
CA SER A 12 -4.71 -12.46 6.06
C SER A 12 -3.43 -12.86 5.31
N ALA A 13 -3.34 -14.14 4.92
CA ALA A 13 -2.18 -14.63 4.16
C ALA A 13 -1.96 -13.83 2.86
N ASP A 14 -3.03 -13.48 2.16
CA ASP A 14 -2.93 -12.72 0.90
C ASP A 14 -2.64 -11.23 1.14
N GLY A 15 -3.21 -10.64 2.20
CA GLY A 15 -2.86 -9.28 2.63
C GLY A 15 -1.38 -9.16 3.00
N ARG A 16 -0.84 -10.17 3.70
CA ARG A 16 0.59 -10.23 4.06
C ARG A 16 1.47 -10.32 2.82
N LYS A 17 1.15 -11.19 1.86
CA LYS A 17 1.91 -11.30 0.59
C LYS A 17 1.92 -9.98 -0.18
N ALA A 18 0.78 -9.29 -0.24
CA ALA A 18 0.69 -7.97 -0.87
C ALA A 18 1.59 -6.95 -0.16
N ALA A 19 1.52 -6.88 1.18
CA ALA A 19 2.34 -5.97 1.98
C ALA A 19 3.85 -6.25 1.83
N GLU A 20 4.26 -7.52 1.83
CA GLU A 20 5.64 -7.94 1.61
C GLU A 20 6.12 -7.53 0.21
N THR A 21 5.32 -7.78 -0.83
CA THR A 21 5.64 -7.41 -2.22
C THR A 21 5.81 -5.90 -2.38
N ILE A 22 4.93 -5.10 -1.76
CA ILE A 22 5.01 -3.64 -1.77
C ILE A 22 6.27 -3.16 -1.03
N ARG A 23 6.56 -3.71 0.16
CA ARG A 23 7.74 -3.35 0.95
C ARG A 23 9.04 -3.69 0.23
N ASP A 24 9.09 -4.86 -0.40
CA ASP A 24 10.25 -5.30 -1.18
C ASP A 24 10.45 -4.36 -2.38
N PHE A 25 9.38 -4.00 -3.09
CA PHE A 25 9.41 -3.01 -4.16
C PHE A 25 9.96 -1.65 -3.68
N PHE A 26 9.50 -1.13 -2.54
CA PHE A 26 10.02 0.13 -2.00
C PHE A 26 11.50 0.02 -1.63
N THR A 27 11.90 -1.12 -1.06
CA THR A 27 13.30 -1.38 -0.68
C THR A 27 14.20 -1.42 -1.92
N GLU A 28 13.78 -2.11 -2.98
CA GLU A 28 14.47 -2.15 -4.28
C GLU A 28 14.60 -0.76 -4.92
N LYS A 29 13.59 0.10 -4.76
CA LYS A 29 13.56 1.48 -5.28
C LYS A 29 14.22 2.52 -4.39
N ASN A 30 14.72 2.13 -3.21
CA ASN A 30 15.30 3.02 -2.22
C ASN A 30 14.34 4.16 -1.79
N ILE A 31 13.04 3.87 -1.76
CA ILE A 31 11.98 4.81 -1.36
C ILE A 31 11.98 4.94 0.16
N THR A 32 12.56 6.01 0.69
CA THR A 32 12.83 6.18 2.13
C THR A 32 12.05 7.33 2.77
N ASN A 33 11.54 8.27 1.97
CA ASN A 33 10.70 9.35 2.46
C ASN A 33 9.22 8.95 2.39
N HIS A 34 8.54 9.01 3.53
CA HIS A 34 7.16 8.57 3.69
C HIS A 34 6.14 9.71 3.87
N GLY A 35 6.60 10.97 3.89
CA GLY A 35 5.70 12.11 4.08
C GLY A 35 4.89 11.99 5.38
N GLY A 36 3.57 12.24 5.30
CA GLY A 36 2.61 12.01 6.37
C GLY A 36 2.01 10.59 6.40
N GLY A 37 2.36 9.75 5.41
CA GLY A 37 1.91 8.37 5.26
C GLY A 37 2.95 7.33 5.69
N GLY A 38 3.09 6.26 4.91
CA GLY A 38 4.12 5.24 5.12
C GLY A 38 3.73 4.10 6.04
N LYS A 39 2.45 3.72 6.06
CA LYS A 39 1.98 2.67 6.96
C LYS A 39 0.99 1.72 6.30
N PHE A 40 1.16 0.45 6.65
CA PHE A 40 0.21 -0.62 6.37
C PHE A 40 -0.75 -0.79 7.55
N TYR A 41 -2.01 -1.03 7.22
CA TYR A 41 -3.06 -1.36 8.17
C TYR A 41 -3.79 -2.62 7.72
N SER A 42 -4.10 -3.50 8.67
CA SER A 42 -5.16 -4.47 8.46
C SER A 42 -6.52 -3.77 8.47
N PRO A 43 -7.57 -4.40 7.91
CA PRO A 43 -8.93 -3.90 8.05
C PRO A 43 -9.35 -3.68 9.52
N GLN A 44 -8.90 -4.55 10.43
CA GLN A 44 -9.21 -4.42 11.85
C GLN A 44 -8.51 -3.19 12.47
N GLN A 45 -7.22 -2.99 12.21
CA GLN A 45 -6.50 -1.80 12.69
C GLN A 45 -7.06 -0.51 12.09
N TRP A 46 -7.56 -0.56 10.86
CA TRP A 46 -8.22 0.56 10.19
C TRP A 46 -9.55 0.91 10.88
N LEU A 47 -10.35 -0.11 11.20
CA LEU A 47 -11.57 0.03 12.00
C LEU A 47 -11.26 0.57 13.41
N ASP A 48 -10.23 0.06 14.08
CA ASP A 48 -9.83 0.48 15.42
C ASP A 48 -9.38 1.95 15.46
N ARG A 49 -8.87 2.46 14.33
CA ARG A 49 -8.55 3.89 14.13
C ARG A 49 -9.81 4.77 13.94
N GLY A 50 -10.98 4.16 13.70
CA GLY A 50 -12.25 4.84 13.47
C GLY A 50 -12.60 5.04 12.00
N GLU A 51 -11.82 4.46 11.08
CA GLU A 51 -12.06 4.58 9.64
C GLU A 51 -13.03 3.48 9.17
N LEU A 52 -14.11 3.86 8.48
CA LEU A 52 -15.19 2.93 8.11
C LEU A 52 -15.12 2.43 6.66
N TYR A 53 -14.26 3.03 5.83
CA TYR A 53 -14.14 2.72 4.40
C TYR A 53 -12.87 1.93 4.12
N GLY A 54 -12.97 0.83 3.37
CA GLY A 54 -11.85 -0.08 3.08
C GLY A 54 -11.83 -1.34 3.96
N LEU A 55 -12.84 -1.57 4.79
CA LEU A 55 -12.89 -2.72 5.72
C LEU A 55 -13.04 -4.10 5.05
N SER A 56 -13.44 -4.13 3.77
CA SER A 56 -13.49 -5.35 2.96
C SER A 56 -12.22 -5.62 2.17
N SER A 57 -11.18 -4.81 2.35
CA SER A 57 -9.89 -4.97 1.67
C SER A 57 -9.00 -6.01 2.35
N LEU A 58 -7.93 -6.41 1.68
CA LEU A 58 -6.88 -7.27 2.23
C LEU A 58 -5.84 -6.47 3.01
N LEU A 59 -5.63 -5.21 2.64
CA LEU A 59 -4.59 -4.33 3.16
C LEU A 59 -4.98 -2.88 2.84
N ILE A 60 -4.78 -1.99 3.80
CA ILE A 60 -4.88 -0.54 3.61
C ILE A 60 -3.49 0.08 3.67
N ILE A 61 -3.21 1.03 2.77
CA ILE A 61 -1.93 1.73 2.69
C ILE A 61 -2.19 3.24 2.73
N THR A 62 -1.60 3.92 3.72
CA THR A 62 -1.60 5.39 3.75
C THR A 62 -0.39 5.92 3.01
N HIS A 63 -0.61 6.81 2.04
CA HIS A 63 0.42 7.34 1.14
C HIS A 63 0.39 8.87 1.03
N ASP A 64 0.01 9.55 2.11
CA ASP A 64 -0.05 11.02 2.19
C ASP A 64 1.31 11.70 1.96
N GLY A 65 1.60 12.03 0.70
CA GLY A 65 2.89 12.57 0.29
C GLY A 65 4.01 11.53 0.27
N GLY A 66 5.26 11.99 0.29
CA GLY A 66 6.43 11.11 0.24
C GLY A 66 6.67 10.46 -1.11
N ASP A 67 7.80 9.80 -1.24
CA ASP A 67 8.27 9.24 -2.53
C ASP A 67 7.43 8.02 -2.96
N HIS A 68 6.73 7.39 -2.02
CA HIS A 68 5.85 6.27 -2.29
C HIS A 68 4.50 6.68 -2.90
N ALA A 69 4.08 7.95 -2.78
CA ALA A 69 2.73 8.37 -3.19
C ALA A 69 2.49 8.14 -4.68
N GLY A 70 3.52 8.39 -5.51
CA GLY A 70 3.48 8.15 -6.95
C GLY A 70 3.25 6.70 -7.36
N ALA A 71 3.48 5.73 -6.46
CA ALA A 71 3.18 4.33 -6.72
C ALA A 71 1.67 4.01 -6.63
N PHE A 72 0.88 4.88 -6.00
CA PHE A 72 -0.54 4.66 -5.70
C PHE A 72 -1.48 5.77 -6.21
N ASN A 73 -0.99 7.01 -6.27
CA ASN A 73 -1.76 8.19 -6.65
C ASN A 73 -1.23 8.76 -7.96
N LEU A 74 -2.08 8.71 -8.99
CA LEU A 74 -1.76 9.19 -10.34
C LEU A 74 -1.59 10.71 -10.42
N ASP A 75 -2.13 11.48 -9.45
CA ASP A 75 -1.97 12.94 -9.39
C ASP A 75 -0.50 13.37 -9.19
N TYR A 76 0.36 12.45 -8.75
CA TYR A 76 1.81 12.68 -8.62
C TYR A 76 2.55 12.51 -9.96
N GLU A 77 1.86 12.10 -11.03
CA GLU A 77 2.38 11.92 -12.40
C GLU A 77 3.58 10.95 -12.53
N GLN A 78 3.81 10.12 -11.51
CA GLN A 78 4.87 9.10 -11.50
C GLN A 78 4.37 7.78 -12.11
N TYR A 79 3.84 7.84 -13.32
CA TYR A 79 3.17 6.72 -14.00
C TYR A 79 4.05 5.47 -14.10
N GLU A 80 5.34 5.64 -14.35
CA GLU A 80 6.28 4.51 -14.43
C GLU A 80 6.40 3.76 -13.08
N LEU A 81 6.43 4.49 -11.96
CA LEU A 81 6.51 3.90 -10.62
C LEU A 81 5.23 3.12 -10.30
N HIS A 82 4.08 3.70 -10.62
CA HIS A 82 2.78 3.06 -10.51
C HIS A 82 2.73 1.75 -11.33
N ASP A 83 3.08 1.79 -12.62
CA ASP A 83 2.99 0.63 -13.50
C ASP A 83 3.93 -0.51 -13.09
N GLN A 84 5.11 -0.17 -12.57
CA GLN A 84 6.04 -1.14 -12.02
C GLN A 84 5.48 -1.84 -10.79
N LEU A 85 4.80 -1.10 -9.90
CA LEU A 85 4.13 -1.71 -8.75
C LEU A 85 2.95 -2.60 -9.19
N GLN A 86 2.10 -2.13 -10.10
CA GLN A 86 0.98 -2.93 -10.62
C GLN A 86 1.47 -4.25 -11.26
N THR A 87 2.60 -4.20 -11.97
CA THR A 87 3.23 -5.39 -12.56
C THR A 87 3.64 -6.42 -11.51
N ARG A 88 4.09 -5.98 -10.32
CA ARG A 88 4.45 -6.86 -9.20
C ARG A 88 3.24 -7.45 -8.49
N LEU A 89 2.15 -6.70 -8.41
CA LEU A 89 0.92 -7.12 -7.71
C LEU A 89 0.04 -8.05 -8.56
N ARG A 90 0.04 -7.88 -9.89
CA ARG A 90 -0.81 -8.65 -10.81
C ARG A 90 -0.71 -10.18 -10.65
N PRO A 91 0.48 -10.80 -10.47
CA PRO A 91 0.58 -12.25 -10.26
C PRO A 91 -0.04 -12.74 -8.95
N LEU A 92 -0.25 -11.84 -7.97
CA LEU A 92 -0.93 -12.16 -6.70
C LEU A 92 -2.45 -12.16 -6.84
N GLY A 93 -2.99 -11.77 -8.00
CA GLY A 93 -4.44 -11.69 -8.20
C GLY A 93 -5.07 -10.58 -7.36
N VAL A 94 -4.37 -9.46 -7.18
CA VAL A 94 -4.89 -8.30 -6.43
C VAL A 94 -4.81 -7.03 -7.28
N PHE A 95 -5.66 -6.05 -6.96
CA PHE A 95 -5.63 -4.71 -7.54
C PHE A 95 -5.59 -3.64 -6.43
N VAL A 96 -5.07 -2.47 -6.78
CA VAL A 96 -5.04 -1.29 -5.92
C VAL A 96 -6.25 -0.40 -6.23
N GLU A 97 -7.11 -0.18 -5.25
CA GLU A 97 -8.16 0.83 -5.32
C GLU A 97 -7.66 2.14 -4.72
N GLY A 98 -7.61 3.21 -5.51
CA GLY A 98 -7.44 4.56 -4.99
C GLY A 98 -8.71 5.00 -4.30
N CYS A 99 -8.72 5.09 -2.97
CA CYS A 99 -9.90 5.44 -2.21
C CYS A 99 -10.02 6.97 -2.05
N THR A 100 -8.94 7.61 -1.60
CA THR A 100 -8.82 9.07 -1.52
C THR A 100 -7.40 9.50 -1.90
N GLY A 101 -7.11 10.80 -1.88
CA GLY A 101 -5.78 11.31 -2.20
C GLY A 101 -4.65 10.88 -1.25
N TRP A 102 -4.99 10.31 -0.08
CA TRP A 102 -4.02 10.00 0.99
C TRP A 102 -3.97 8.53 1.41
N TYR A 103 -4.86 7.66 0.88
CA TYR A 103 -4.78 6.21 1.11
C TYR A 103 -5.37 5.40 -0.05
N CYS A 104 -4.94 4.14 -0.16
CA CYS A 104 -5.49 3.14 -1.06
C CYS A 104 -5.76 1.82 -0.33
N ALA A 105 -6.54 0.96 -0.97
CA ALA A 105 -6.90 -0.36 -0.47
C ALA A 105 -6.53 -1.45 -1.50
N ILE A 106 -6.05 -2.60 -1.02
CA ILE A 106 -5.75 -3.77 -1.85
C ILE A 106 -6.93 -4.73 -1.82
N HIS A 107 -7.43 -5.10 -2.99
CA HIS A 107 -8.54 -6.03 -3.14
C HIS A 107 -8.16 -7.22 -4.03
N PRO A 108 -8.75 -8.41 -3.81
CA PRO A 108 -8.60 -9.52 -4.75
C PRO A 108 -9.28 -9.19 -6.09
N ILE A 109 -8.73 -9.70 -7.19
CA ILE A 109 -9.32 -9.69 -8.54
C ILE A 109 -10.34 -10.81 -8.68
#